data_AF-A0A937HVV2-F1
#
_entry.id   AF-A0A937HVV2-F1
#
_cell.length_a   1.000
_cell.length_b   1.000
_cell.length_c   1.000
_cell.angle_alpha   90.00
_cell.angle_beta   90.00
_cell.angle_gamma   90.00
#
_symmetry.space_group_name_H-M   'P 1'
#
loop_
_entity.id
_entity.type
_entity.pdbx_description
1 polymer ?
#
loop_
_entity_poly.entity_id
_entity_poly.type
_entity_poly.pdbx_seq_one_letter_code
_entity_poly.pdbx_strand_id
1 'polypeptide(L)' 'MADTSSFNTAIEFAISTGKIQSASDIDLSKSTTGIDAVILRNQQGITVASISKRVLKERAENDAVAKLKSEQADQ' A
#
# COMPACT_ATOMS: atom_id res chain seq x y z
N MET A 1 11.16 9.39 -11.18
CA MET A 1 9.74 9.26 -10.78
C MET A 1 9.74 8.49 -9.48
N ALA A 2 9.25 9.06 -8.37
CA ALA A 2 9.15 8.31 -7.12
C ALA A 2 8.17 7.14 -7.34
N ASP A 3 8.49 5.96 -6.82
CA ASP A 3 7.64 4.76 -6.86
C ASP A 3 6.29 4.99 -6.15
N THR A 4 5.36 5.69 -6.82
CA THR A 4 3.98 5.91 -6.35
C THR A 4 3.20 4.61 -6.23
N SER A 5 3.60 3.57 -6.95
CA SER A 5 3.07 2.20 -6.80
C SER A 5 3.22 1.69 -5.36
N SER A 6 4.37 1.93 -4.72
CA SER A 6 4.62 1.46 -3.34
C SER A 6 3.70 2.14 -2.33
N PHE A 7 3.41 3.43 -2.53
CA PHE A 7 2.50 4.17 -1.65
C PHE A 7 1.05 3.73 -1.83
N ASN A 8 0.59 3.56 -3.07
CA ASN A 8 -0.79 3.12 -3.31
C ASN A 8 -1.05 1.74 -2.71
N THR A 9 -0.16 0.76 -2.95
CA THR A 9 -0.30 -0.58 -2.36
C THR A 9 -0.24 -0.54 -0.83
N ALA A 10 0.60 0.34 -0.25
CA ALA A 10 0.67 0.53 1.18
C ALA A 10 -0.62 1.15 1.76
N ILE A 11 -1.20 2.12 1.08
CA ILE A 11 -2.47 2.76 1.47
C ILE A 11 -3.60 1.74 1.43
N GLU A 12 -3.75 1.01 0.32
CA GLU A 12 -4.77 -0.04 0.19
C GLU A 12 -4.61 -1.14 1.24
N PHE A 13 -3.36 -1.50 1.57
CA PHE A 13 -3.08 -2.44 2.64
C PHE A 13 -3.48 -1.88 4.01
N ALA A 14 -3.11 -0.64 4.31
CA ALA A 14 -3.48 0.02 5.55
C ALA A 14 -5.01 0.13 5.72
N ILE A 15 -5.74 0.43 4.64
CA ILE A 15 -7.21 0.45 4.63
C ILE A 15 -7.76 -0.96 4.89
N SER A 16 -7.28 -1.97 4.14
CA SER A 16 -7.77 -3.36 4.28
C SER A 16 -7.53 -3.97 5.66
N THR A 17 -6.53 -3.48 6.37
CA THR A 17 -6.19 -3.92 7.74
C THR A 17 -6.81 -3.03 8.81
N GLY A 18 -7.59 -2.03 8.43
CA GLY A 18 -8.26 -1.10 9.33
C GLY A 18 -7.33 -0.12 10.05
N LYS A 19 -6.08 0.03 9.59
CA LYS A 19 -5.11 0.97 10.19
C LYS A 19 -5.40 2.44 9.85
N ILE A 20 -6.01 2.68 8.69
CA ILE A 20 -6.52 4.00 8.27
C ILE A 20 -7.92 3.81 7.68
N GLN A 21 -8.74 4.85 7.68
CA GLN A 21 -10.09 4.76 7.14
C GLN A 21 -10.13 5.07 5.65
N SER A 22 -9.30 6.00 5.19
CA SER A 22 -9.25 6.43 3.79
C SER A 22 -7.85 6.86 3.37
N ALA A 23 -7.60 6.84 2.06
CA ALA A 23 -6.40 7.41 1.46
C ALA A 23 -6.23 8.90 1.79
N SER A 24 -7.35 9.62 2.01
CA SER A 24 -7.36 11.04 2.40
C SER A 24 -6.71 11.30 3.77
N ASP A 25 -6.58 10.27 4.60
CA ASP A 25 -5.89 10.38 5.90
C ASP A 25 -4.37 10.50 5.75
N ILE A 26 -3.85 10.25 4.54
CA ILE A 26 -2.43 10.20 4.22
C ILE A 26 -1.98 11.46 3.47
N ASP A 27 -0.91 12.05 3.96
CA ASP A 27 -0.14 13.07 3.26
C ASP A 27 1.10 12.43 2.62
N LEU A 28 1.03 12.21 1.31
CA LEU A 28 2.12 11.61 0.54
C LEU A 28 3.40 12.45 0.55
N SER A 29 3.30 13.78 0.71
CA SER A 29 4.47 14.65 0.77
C SER A 29 5.28 14.47 2.05
N LYS A 30 4.62 13.99 3.11
CA LYS A 30 5.22 13.71 4.44
C LYS A 30 5.53 12.23 4.64
N SER A 31 4.99 11.38 3.78
CA SER A 31 5.20 9.94 3.77
C SER A 31 6.53 9.60 3.11
N THR A 32 7.11 8.46 3.48
CA THR A 32 8.45 8.08 3.01
C THR A 32 8.52 6.60 2.66
N THR A 33 9.23 6.30 1.58
CA THR A 33 9.64 4.95 1.21
C THR A 33 11.04 4.71 1.75
N GLY A 34 11.13 4.09 2.92
CA GLY A 34 12.41 3.65 3.50
C GLY A 34 13.01 2.47 2.73
N ILE A 35 14.13 1.94 3.20
CA ILE A 35 14.80 0.79 2.56
C ILE A 35 13.89 -0.44 2.60
N ASP A 36 13.41 -0.82 3.79
CA ASP A 36 12.63 -2.04 4.02
C ASP A 36 11.13 -1.83 4.18
N ALA A 37 10.67 -0.60 4.35
CA ALA A 37 9.26 -0.30 4.65
C ALA A 37 8.77 1.00 4.02
N VAL A 38 7.46 1.09 3.84
CA VAL A 38 6.74 2.33 3.50
C VAL A 38 6.13 2.89 4.77
N ILE A 39 6.41 4.15 5.06
CA ILE A 39 5.88 4.89 6.21
C ILE A 39 4.85 5.89 5.70
N LEU A 40 3.60 5.66 6.06
CA LEU A 40 2.48 6.55 5.77
C LEU A 40 2.28 7.50 6.94
N ARG A 41 2.18 8.81 6.63
CA ARG A 41 1.97 9.86 7.60
C ARG A 41 0.76 10.70 7.25
N ASN A 42 0.10 11.26 8.27
CA ASN A 42 -0.99 12.20 8.08
C ASN A 42 -0.48 13.64 7.84
N GLN A 43 -1.40 14.58 7.64
CA GLN A 43 -1.08 16.00 7.47
C GLN A 43 -0.35 16.63 8.67
N GLN A 44 -0.42 16.05 9.86
CA GLN A 44 0.34 16.52 11.03
C GLN A 44 1.78 15.96 11.05
N GLY A 45 2.13 15.08 10.10
CA GLY A 45 3.41 14.36 10.07
C GLY A 45 3.47 13.19 11.06
N ILE A 46 2.34 12.75 11.60
CA ILE A 46 2.25 11.60 12.50
C ILE A 46 2.25 10.33 11.67
N THR A 47 3.04 9.33 12.09
CA THR A 47 3.05 8.01 11.45
C THR A 47 1.78 7.26 11.79
N VAL A 48 0.98 6.95 10.77
CA VAL A 48 -0.28 6.21 10.92
C VAL A 48 -0.14 4.75 10.48
N ALA A 49 0.79 4.45 9.57
CA ALA A 49 1.14 3.08 9.22
C ALA A 49 2.62 2.96 8.84
N SER A 50 3.22 1.82 9.21
CA SER A 50 4.52 1.38 8.72
C SER A 50 4.36 -0.04 8.20
N ILE A 51 4.69 -0.26 6.93
CA ILE A 51 4.40 -1.51 6.23
C ILE A 51 5.65 -1.99 5.52
N SER A 52 6.08 -3.20 5.83
CA SER A 52 7.25 -3.83 5.22
C SER A 52 7.05 -4.02 3.72
N LYS A 53 8.05 -3.67 2.91
CA LYS A 53 8.01 -3.85 1.45
C LYS A 53 7.87 -5.31 1.03
N ARG A 54 8.36 -6.27 1.83
CA ARG A 54 8.10 -7.70 1.60
C ARG A 54 6.60 -7.99 1.55
N VAL A 55 5.86 -7.51 2.55
CA VAL A 55 4.40 -7.69 2.64
C VAL A 55 3.69 -7.03 1.44
N LEU A 56 4.13 -5.82 1.04
CA LEU A 56 3.56 -5.14 -0.12
C LEU A 56 3.80 -5.93 -1.42
N LYS A 57 5.01 -6.50 -1.57
CA LYS A 57 5.37 -7.31 -2.74
C LYS A 57 4.57 -8.60 -2.79
N GLU A 58 4.49 -9.34 -1.68
CA GLU A 58 3.71 -10.57 -1.57
C GLU A 58 2.23 -10.32 -1.89
N ARG A 59 1.70 -9.18 -1.47
CA ARG A 59 0.31 -8.81 -1.76
C ARG A 59 0.09 -8.42 -3.22
N ALA A 60 1.02 -7.67 -3.82
CA ALA A 60 0.95 -7.35 -5.23
C ALA A 60 1.04 -8.61 -6.11
N GLU A 61 1.88 -9.57 -5.73
CA GLU A 61 2.00 -10.87 -6.40
C GLU A 61 0.72 -11.70 -6.24
N ASN A 62 0.12 -11.72 -5.05
CA ASN A 62 -1.12 -12.45 -4.81
C ASN A 62 -2.33 -11.82 -5.54
N ASP A 63 -2.44 -10.49 -5.58
CA ASP A 63 -3.50 -9.79 -6.33
C ASP A 63 -3.39 -10.06 -7.83
N ALA A 64 -2.17 -10.06 -8.37
CA ALA A 64 -1.91 -10.40 -9.77
C ALA A 64 -2.31 -11.85 -10.09
N VAL A 65 -1.99 -12.80 -9.20
CA VAL A 65 -2.40 -14.21 -9.36
C VAL A 65 -3.93 -14.37 -9.24
N ALA A 66 -4.58 -13.65 -8.33
CA ALA A 66 -6.03 -13.67 -8.18
C ALA A 66 -6.74 -13.15 -9.44
N LYS A 67 -6.24 -12.04 -10.03
CA LYS A 67 -6.76 -11.49 -11.29
C LYS A 67 -6.63 -12.45 -12.46
N LEU A 68 -5.46 -13.08 -12.63
CA LEU A 68 -5.23 -14.08 -13.67
C LEU A 68 -6.17 -15.28 -13.55
N LYS A 69 -6.50 -15.71 -12.33
CA LYS A 69 -7.47 -16.79 -12.09
C LYS A 69 -8.91 -16.39 -12.40
N SER A 70 -9.30 -15.14 -12.12
CA SER A 70 -10.63 -14.65 -12.49
C SER A 70 -10.80 -14.48 -14.01
N GLU A 71 -9.73 -14.12 -14.74
CA GLU A 71 -9.78 -14.00 -16.21
C GLU A 71 -9.81 -15.36 -16.93
N GLN A 72 -9.30 -16.43 -16.31
CA GLN A 72 -9.41 -17.80 -16.84
C GLN A 72 -10.74 -18.49 -16.54
N ALA A 73 -11.57 -17.95 -15.64
CA ALA A 73 -12.86 -18.55 -15.28
C ALA A 73 -14.03 -18.10 -16.18
N ASP A 74 -13.79 -17.14 -17.09
CA ASP A 74 -14.79 -16.57 -18.01
C ASP A 74 -14.58 -17.02 -19.48
N GLN A 75 -13.81 -18.10 -19.72
CA GLN A 75 -13.65 -18.75 -21.03
C GLN A 75 -14.26 -20.16 -21.08
#